data_AF-A0AB74LXT8-F1
#
_entry.id   AF-A0AB74LXT8-F1
#
_cell.length_a   1.000
_cell.length_b   1.000
_cell.length_c   1.000
_cell.angle_alpha   90.00
_cell.angle_beta   90.00
_cell.angle_gamma   90.00
#
_symmetry.space_group_name_H-M   'P 1'
#
loop_
_entity.id
_entity.type
_entity.pdbx_description
1 polymer ?
#
loop_
_entity_poly.entity_id
_entity_poly.type
_entity_poly.pdbx_seq_one_letter_code
_entity_poly.pdbx_strand_id
1 'polypeptide(L)'
;MSASNFQAVMALVLQHEGGFTSDRRDPGNWTGGKVGKGKLLGTKYGIAANSFPNLDIANITKAQAVEIYRRQYAAPVRFDDLPAGVDYAVLDIAINSGVRRAGLILCGALATLGRRVKLDGQIGDPTIEQVSAVAPTALIDAISDARLAYMRKLTNWPTYGKGWTRRVGEVRQISKSMLVTGRPLALLTVEPAPSARGANAAKVALTKLKGVKTAVVTALGVIGEKSADILAQLQPFADVGTIRTVCTALTVVSVGYGLYRLIQANGAEAKPVNAEAEA
;
A
#
# COMPACT_ATOMS: atom_id res chain seq x y z
N MET A 1 -11.05 3.52 14.19
CA MET A 1 -10.20 4.71 13.97
C MET A 1 -8.78 4.23 13.75
N SER A 2 -8.13 4.69 12.67
CA SER A 2 -7.09 3.98 11.90
C SER A 2 -5.64 4.41 12.19
N ALA A 3 -5.31 4.77 13.43
CA ALA A 3 -3.96 5.18 13.81
C ALA A 3 -2.86 4.15 13.40
N SER A 4 -3.23 2.88 13.19
CA SER A 4 -2.34 1.77 12.81
C SER A 4 -2.00 1.65 11.33
N ASN A 5 -2.61 2.45 10.43
CA ASN A 5 -2.46 2.22 8.97
C ASN A 5 -1.54 3.23 8.27
N PHE A 6 -1.28 4.38 8.87
CA PHE A 6 -0.49 5.45 8.25
C PHE A 6 0.92 5.00 7.85
N GLN A 7 1.63 4.27 8.72
CA GLN A 7 2.98 3.78 8.40
C GLN A 7 2.98 2.82 7.21
N ALA A 8 1.99 1.95 7.13
CA ALA A 8 1.84 0.98 6.04
C ALA A 8 1.53 1.70 4.71
N VAL A 9 0.64 2.68 4.73
CA VAL A 9 0.36 3.54 3.58
C VAL A 9 1.60 4.35 3.15
N MET A 10 2.32 4.93 4.10
CA MET A 10 3.53 5.70 3.78
C MET A 10 4.64 4.82 3.20
N ALA A 11 4.71 3.54 3.55
CA ALA A 11 5.65 2.63 2.91
C ALA A 11 5.34 2.45 1.41
N LEU A 12 4.07 2.45 1.00
CA LEU A 12 3.68 2.42 -0.41
C LEU A 12 4.00 3.72 -1.14
N VAL A 13 3.68 4.86 -0.51
CA VAL A 13 3.96 6.19 -1.07
C VAL A 13 5.46 6.36 -1.30
N LEU A 14 6.27 5.97 -0.31
CA LEU A 14 7.73 6.13 -0.33
C LEU A 14 8.47 5.03 -1.11
N GLN A 15 7.80 3.96 -1.55
CA GLN A 15 8.44 2.86 -2.29
C GLN A 15 9.03 3.35 -3.63
N HIS A 16 8.47 4.42 -4.18
CA HIS A 16 8.87 5.02 -5.45
C HIS A 16 9.70 6.30 -5.30
N GLU A 17 9.89 6.76 -4.07
CA GLU A 17 10.56 8.02 -3.76
C GLU A 17 12.07 7.76 -3.63
N GLY A 18 12.82 8.24 -4.62
CA GLY A 18 14.26 8.01 -4.75
C GLY A 18 15.11 8.66 -3.64
N GLY A 19 16.43 8.43 -3.74
CA GLY A 19 17.42 9.12 -2.91
C GLY A 19 17.48 10.62 -3.17
N PHE A 20 18.40 11.30 -2.47
CA PHE A 20 18.60 12.73 -2.66
C PHE A 20 19.00 13.07 -4.10
N THR A 21 18.32 14.03 -4.72
CA THR A 21 18.70 14.62 -6.00
C THR A 21 18.86 16.12 -5.86
N SER A 22 19.85 16.67 -6.55
CA SER A 22 20.10 18.12 -6.64
C SER A 22 20.37 18.54 -8.09
N ASP A 23 19.70 17.89 -9.06
CA ASP A 23 19.80 18.28 -10.47
C ASP A 23 19.40 19.75 -10.62
N ARG A 24 20.34 20.58 -11.10
CA ARG A 24 20.15 22.01 -11.32
C ARG A 24 19.10 22.32 -12.38
N ARG A 25 18.78 21.39 -13.26
CA ARG A 25 17.78 21.56 -14.34
C ARG A 25 16.36 21.30 -13.87
N ASP A 26 16.20 20.67 -12.71
CA ASP A 26 14.90 20.39 -12.13
C ASP A 26 14.43 21.59 -11.29
N PRO A 27 13.34 22.27 -11.66
CA PRO A 27 12.79 23.39 -10.90
C PRO A 27 12.42 23.00 -9.45
N GLY A 28 12.08 21.73 -9.19
CA GLY A 28 11.72 21.22 -7.86
C GLY A 28 12.87 21.33 -6.84
N ASN A 29 14.11 21.25 -7.31
CA ASN A 29 15.31 21.33 -6.47
C ASN A 29 15.67 22.77 -6.06
N TRP A 30 15.01 23.78 -6.64
CA TRP A 30 15.22 25.19 -6.34
C TRP A 30 14.13 25.73 -5.42
N THR A 31 14.53 26.50 -4.41
CA THR A 31 13.56 27.28 -3.61
C THR A 31 12.82 28.24 -4.53
N GLY A 32 11.48 28.21 -4.52
CA GLY A 32 10.65 29.03 -5.42
C GLY A 32 10.34 28.41 -6.78
N GLY A 33 10.80 27.17 -7.05
CA GLY A 33 10.28 26.35 -8.16
C GLY A 33 10.69 26.82 -9.56
N LYS A 34 11.76 27.61 -9.69
CA LYS A 34 12.28 28.10 -10.97
C LYS A 34 13.77 27.83 -11.06
N VAL A 35 14.21 27.20 -12.15
CA VAL A 35 15.62 26.90 -12.41
C VAL A 35 16.46 28.18 -12.35
N GLY A 36 17.56 28.13 -11.59
CA GLY A 36 18.49 29.26 -11.44
C GLY A 36 17.99 30.40 -10.55
N LYS A 37 16.85 30.25 -9.87
CA LYS A 37 16.33 31.24 -8.91
C LYS A 37 16.23 30.62 -7.52
N GLY A 38 16.68 31.35 -6.51
CA GLY A 38 16.72 30.87 -5.13
C GLY A 38 17.88 29.91 -4.84
N LYS A 39 17.80 29.17 -3.73
CA LYS A 39 18.80 28.18 -3.31
C LYS A 39 18.48 26.81 -3.91
N LEU A 40 19.52 26.07 -4.29
CA LEU A 40 19.39 24.68 -4.72
C LEU A 40 19.46 23.78 -3.49
N LEU A 41 18.31 23.37 -2.95
CA LEU A 41 18.23 22.50 -1.76
C LEU A 41 17.96 21.03 -2.10
N GLY A 42 17.58 20.75 -3.35
CA GLY A 42 17.32 19.40 -3.81
C GLY A 42 15.95 18.85 -3.42
N THR A 43 15.78 17.56 -3.67
CA THR A 43 14.58 16.78 -3.34
C THR A 43 15.02 15.45 -2.74
N LYS A 44 14.36 15.01 -1.66
CA LYS A 44 14.60 13.71 -1.04
C LYS A 44 13.31 13.19 -0.43
N TYR A 45 12.98 11.91 -0.65
CA TYR A 45 11.73 11.31 -0.17
C TYR A 45 10.46 12.10 -0.55
N GLY A 46 10.46 12.75 -1.71
CA GLY A 46 9.34 13.57 -2.20
C GLY A 46 9.27 14.97 -1.60
N ILE A 47 10.17 15.29 -0.68
CA ILE A 47 10.27 16.61 -0.04
C ILE A 47 11.17 17.48 -0.91
N ALA A 48 10.57 18.40 -1.67
CA ALA A 48 11.24 19.26 -2.64
C ALA A 48 11.45 20.70 -2.12
N ALA A 49 12.55 21.32 -2.54
CA ALA A 49 12.95 22.67 -2.14
C ALA A 49 11.90 23.74 -2.47
N ASN A 50 11.15 23.55 -3.55
CA ASN A 50 10.10 24.48 -3.96
C ASN A 50 8.91 24.53 -2.97
N SER A 51 8.68 23.44 -2.24
CA SER A 51 7.58 23.27 -1.29
C SER A 51 8.04 23.51 0.14
N PHE A 52 9.31 23.20 0.43
CA PHE A 52 9.92 23.32 1.76
C PHE A 52 11.23 24.12 1.69
N PRO A 53 11.18 25.43 1.37
CA PRO A 53 12.37 26.23 1.09
C PRO A 53 13.27 26.50 2.30
N ASN A 54 12.79 26.21 3.50
CA ASN A 54 13.51 26.43 4.76
C ASN A 54 14.04 25.13 5.40
N LEU A 55 13.87 23.99 4.73
CA LEU A 55 14.23 22.68 5.26
C LEU A 55 15.61 22.24 4.75
N ASP A 56 16.40 21.61 5.62
CA ASP A 56 17.61 20.89 5.21
C ASP A 56 17.24 19.54 4.57
N ILE A 57 16.95 19.58 3.28
CA ILE A 57 16.48 18.41 2.51
C ILE A 57 17.59 17.37 2.31
N ALA A 58 18.85 17.77 2.25
CA ALA A 58 19.96 16.83 2.08
C ALA A 58 20.06 15.86 3.27
N ASN A 59 19.92 16.40 4.48
CA ASN A 59 20.07 15.65 5.73
C ASN A 59 18.76 15.12 6.31
N ILE A 60 17.61 15.34 5.66
CA ILE A 60 16.34 14.81 6.16
C ILE A 60 16.37 13.28 6.25
N THR A 61 15.94 12.76 7.40
CA THR A 61 15.74 11.33 7.63
C THR A 61 14.40 10.87 7.09
N LYS A 62 14.26 9.57 6.81
CA LYS A 62 12.96 9.00 6.42
C LYS A 62 11.87 9.24 7.47
N ALA A 63 12.22 9.17 8.76
CA ALA A 63 11.28 9.43 9.85
C ALA A 63 10.78 10.88 9.86
N GLN A 64 11.67 11.86 9.66
CA GLN A 64 11.28 13.26 9.53
C GLN A 64 10.42 13.52 8.29
N ALA A 65 10.74 12.87 7.15
CA ALA A 65 9.90 12.97 5.95
C ALA A 65 8.48 12.43 6.22
N VAL A 66 8.35 11.27 6.87
CA VAL A 66 7.07 10.69 7.26
C VAL A 66 6.27 11.63 8.16
N GLU A 67 6.92 12.31 9.11
CA GLU A 67 6.26 13.28 9.98
C GLU A 67 5.78 14.53 9.21
N ILE A 68 6.56 14.99 8.23
CA ILE A 68 6.11 16.05 7.31
C ILE A 68 4.87 15.59 6.56
N TYR A 69 4.84 14.37 6.03
CA TYR A 69 3.65 13.83 5.36
C TYR A 69 2.44 13.79 6.30
N ARG A 70 2.66 13.38 7.54
CA ARG A 70 1.60 13.32 8.56
C ARG A 70 1.00 14.69 8.81
N ARG A 71 1.82 15.70 9.06
CA ARG A 71 1.36 17.05 9.38
C ARG A 71 0.81 17.81 8.17
N GLN A 72 1.43 17.70 7.00
CA GLN A 72 1.12 18.53 5.84
C GLN A 72 0.02 17.96 4.95
N TYR A 73 -0.20 16.64 4.99
CA TYR A 73 -1.16 15.98 4.11
C TYR A 73 -2.17 15.14 4.90
N ALA A 74 -1.71 14.23 5.77
CA ALA A 74 -2.59 13.28 6.44
C ALA A 74 -3.53 13.93 7.46
N ALA A 75 -3.00 14.76 8.37
CA ALA A 75 -3.80 15.43 9.37
C ALA A 75 -4.82 16.42 8.74
N PRO A 76 -4.45 17.26 7.74
CA PRO A 76 -5.41 18.15 7.08
C PRO A 76 -6.54 17.44 6.32
N VAL A 77 -6.33 16.20 5.87
CA VAL A 77 -7.40 15.38 5.27
C VAL A 77 -8.11 14.47 6.27
N ARG A 78 -7.81 14.62 7.57
CA ARG A 78 -8.35 13.80 8.64
C ARG A 78 -8.16 12.30 8.42
N PHE A 79 -6.96 11.93 7.99
CA PHE A 79 -6.60 10.55 7.63
C PHE A 79 -7.02 9.51 8.68
N ASP A 80 -6.75 9.77 9.96
CA ASP A 80 -7.01 8.81 11.05
C ASP A 80 -8.52 8.63 11.35
N ASP A 81 -9.37 9.54 10.84
CA ASP A 81 -10.83 9.53 10.96
C ASP A 81 -11.52 8.87 9.75
N LEU A 82 -10.78 8.60 8.67
CA LEU A 82 -11.31 7.97 7.47
C LEU A 82 -11.26 6.43 7.59
N PRO A 83 -12.24 5.70 6.98
CA PRO A 83 -12.17 4.26 6.87
C PRO A 83 -10.90 3.81 6.14
N ALA A 84 -10.39 2.63 6.49
CA ALA A 84 -9.27 2.02 5.77
C ALA A 84 -9.57 1.94 4.27
N GLY A 85 -8.57 2.23 3.43
CA GLY A 85 -8.70 2.29 1.98
C GLY A 85 -9.21 3.65 1.48
N VAL A 86 -10.22 4.25 2.14
CA VAL A 86 -10.63 5.63 1.88
C VAL A 86 -9.51 6.59 2.31
N ASP A 87 -8.93 6.33 3.47
CA ASP A 87 -7.76 7.03 4.02
C ASP A 87 -6.60 7.12 2.99
N TYR A 88 -6.26 5.99 2.35
CA TYR A 88 -5.22 5.89 1.36
C TYR A 88 -5.56 6.64 0.07
N ALA A 89 -6.78 6.46 -0.45
CA ALA A 89 -7.21 7.12 -1.68
C ALA A 89 -7.18 8.65 -1.52
N VAL A 90 -7.67 9.17 -0.40
CA VAL A 90 -7.69 10.60 -0.12
C VAL A 90 -6.26 11.14 0.09
N LEU A 91 -5.40 10.41 0.79
CA LEU A 91 -4.00 10.81 1.00
C LEU A 91 -3.21 10.84 -0.31
N ASP A 92 -3.35 9.86 -1.20
CA ASP A 92 -2.71 9.86 -2.52
C ASP A 92 -3.07 11.12 -3.31
N ILE A 93 -4.35 11.50 -3.29
CA ILE A 93 -4.83 12.72 -3.95
C ILE A 93 -4.23 13.96 -3.29
N ALA A 94 -4.16 14.00 -1.95
CA ALA A 94 -3.62 15.13 -1.21
C ALA A 94 -2.14 15.36 -1.54
N ILE A 95 -1.35 14.30 -1.61
CA ILE A 95 0.08 14.35 -1.95
C ILE A 95 0.26 14.82 -3.40
N ASN A 96 -0.50 14.26 -4.34
CA ASN A 96 -0.28 14.52 -5.77
C ASN A 96 -0.99 15.78 -6.30
N SER A 97 -1.95 16.34 -5.56
CA SER A 97 -2.76 17.48 -6.05
C SER A 97 -3.18 18.48 -4.98
N GLY A 98 -2.67 18.33 -3.76
CA GLY A 98 -2.94 19.22 -2.64
C GLY A 98 -4.17 18.82 -1.83
N VAL A 99 -4.10 19.12 -0.53
CA VAL A 99 -5.13 18.85 0.49
C VAL A 99 -6.51 19.35 0.05
N ARG A 100 -6.60 20.61 -0.37
CA ARG A 100 -7.89 21.20 -0.78
C ARG A 100 -8.53 20.44 -1.94
N ARG A 101 -7.73 19.99 -2.91
CA ARG A 101 -8.25 19.20 -4.03
C ARG A 101 -8.70 17.81 -3.58
N ALA A 102 -8.00 17.19 -2.63
CA ALA A 102 -8.43 15.94 -2.02
C ALA A 102 -9.80 16.07 -1.35
N GLY A 103 -10.00 17.13 -0.55
CA GLY A 103 -11.31 17.42 0.05
C GLY A 103 -12.40 17.65 -1.00
N LEU A 104 -12.11 18.40 -2.07
CA LEU A 104 -13.09 18.64 -3.14
C LEU A 104 -13.49 17.34 -3.87
N ILE A 105 -12.53 16.44 -4.11
CA ILE A 105 -12.80 15.16 -4.76
C ILE A 105 -13.60 14.24 -3.83
N LEU A 106 -13.24 14.17 -2.54
CA LEU A 106 -13.98 13.38 -1.55
C LEU A 106 -15.43 13.88 -1.41
N CYS A 107 -15.63 15.18 -1.21
CA CYS A 107 -16.97 15.74 -1.10
C CYS A 107 -17.75 15.60 -2.42
N GLY A 108 -17.10 15.76 -3.57
CA GLY A 108 -17.72 15.50 -4.88
C GLY A 108 -18.20 14.05 -5.02
N ALA A 109 -17.37 13.09 -4.62
CA ALA A 109 -17.72 11.67 -4.62
C ALA A 109 -18.92 11.38 -3.69
N LEU A 110 -18.92 11.93 -2.46
CA LEU A 110 -20.05 11.82 -1.54
C LEU A 110 -21.34 12.39 -2.14
N ALA A 111 -21.26 13.53 -2.83
CA ALA A 111 -22.41 14.13 -3.51
C ALA A 111 -22.97 13.22 -4.62
N THR A 112 -22.12 12.55 -5.40
CA THR A 112 -22.58 11.57 -6.41
C THR A 112 -23.28 10.35 -5.81
N LEU A 113 -23.00 10.05 -4.53
CA LEU A 113 -23.67 9.01 -3.75
C LEU A 113 -24.89 9.52 -2.98
N GLY A 114 -25.41 10.70 -3.34
CA GLY A 114 -26.61 11.29 -2.74
C GLY A 114 -26.40 11.91 -1.36
N ARG A 115 -25.16 12.05 -0.89
CA ARG A 115 -24.88 12.69 0.41
C ARG A 115 -24.89 14.21 0.27
N ARG A 116 -25.39 14.89 1.31
CA ARG A 116 -25.35 16.35 1.39
C ARG A 116 -24.05 16.77 2.07
N VAL A 117 -23.14 17.33 1.29
CA VAL A 117 -21.84 17.83 1.75
C VAL A 117 -21.53 19.17 1.10
N LYS A 118 -20.76 20.00 1.80
CA LYS A 118 -20.26 21.26 1.26
C LYS A 118 -19.03 21.00 0.38
N LEU A 119 -18.97 21.65 -0.78
CA LEU A 119 -17.88 21.54 -1.76
C LEU A 119 -16.82 22.64 -1.57
N ASP A 120 -16.34 22.85 -0.35
CA ASP A 120 -15.30 23.86 -0.05
C ASP A 120 -13.87 23.29 -0.01
N GLY A 121 -13.75 21.97 0.02
CA GLY A 121 -12.49 21.24 0.08
C GLY A 121 -11.94 21.05 1.49
N GLN A 122 -12.74 21.36 2.52
CA GLN A 122 -12.40 21.11 3.92
C GLN A 122 -13.02 19.78 4.36
N ILE A 123 -12.25 18.97 5.09
CA ILE A 123 -12.72 17.71 5.67
C ILE A 123 -12.90 17.97 7.17
N GLY A 124 -14.13 18.32 7.59
CA GLY A 124 -14.52 18.53 8.98
C GLY A 124 -15.46 17.44 9.48
N ASP A 125 -15.95 17.56 10.72
CA ASP A 125 -16.89 16.58 11.31
C ASP A 125 -18.12 16.30 10.44
N PRO A 126 -18.76 17.32 9.82
CA PRO A 126 -19.89 17.07 8.92
C PRO A 126 -19.51 16.19 7.73
N THR A 127 -18.30 16.33 7.18
CA THR A 127 -17.81 15.50 6.07
C THR A 127 -17.58 14.07 6.53
N ILE A 128 -16.96 13.87 7.70
CA ILE A 128 -16.69 12.54 8.27
C ILE A 128 -17.98 11.78 8.60
N GLU A 129 -19.01 12.48 9.07
CA GLU A 129 -20.34 11.89 9.27
C GLU A 129 -20.91 11.34 7.96
N GLN A 130 -20.80 12.10 6.86
CA GLN A 130 -21.27 11.63 5.55
C GLN A 130 -20.43 10.48 5.00
N VAL A 131 -19.12 10.45 5.26
CA VAL A 131 -18.24 9.30 4.93
C VAL A 131 -18.72 8.04 5.64
N SER A 132 -19.09 8.15 6.92
CA SER A 132 -19.54 7.01 7.72
C SER A 132 -20.91 6.48 7.28
N ALA A 133 -21.68 7.27 6.54
CA ALA A 133 -23.02 6.93 6.08
C ALA A 133 -23.07 6.29 4.67
N VAL A 134 -21.92 5.95 4.07
CA VAL A 134 -21.82 5.29 2.75
C VAL A 134 -20.95 4.04 2.83
N ALA A 135 -21.23 3.07 1.96
CA ALA A 135 -20.38 1.88 1.84
C ALA A 135 -18.96 2.28 1.37
N PRO A 136 -17.88 1.92 2.09
CA PRO A 136 -16.52 2.33 1.74
C PRO A 136 -16.09 1.92 0.33
N THR A 137 -16.52 0.74 -0.14
CA THR A 137 -16.23 0.25 -1.50
C THR A 137 -16.80 1.19 -2.57
N ALA A 138 -18.06 1.61 -2.42
CA ALA A 138 -18.71 2.53 -3.34
C ALA A 138 -18.08 3.94 -3.28
N LEU A 139 -17.67 4.37 -2.10
CA LEU A 139 -16.96 5.65 -1.93
C LEU A 139 -15.58 5.63 -2.60
N ILE A 140 -14.79 4.56 -2.44
CA ILE A 140 -13.50 4.40 -3.13
C ILE A 140 -13.69 4.44 -4.65
N ASP A 141 -14.75 3.80 -5.15
CA ASP A 141 -15.10 3.84 -6.56
C ASP A 141 -15.40 5.27 -7.03
N ALA A 142 -16.31 5.96 -6.33
CA ALA A 142 -16.69 7.33 -6.66
C ALA A 142 -15.50 8.31 -6.55
N ILE A 143 -14.62 8.16 -5.56
CA ILE A 143 -13.39 8.95 -5.43
C ILE A 143 -12.48 8.75 -6.63
N SER A 144 -12.29 7.49 -7.05
CA SER A 144 -11.41 7.16 -8.18
C SER A 144 -11.94 7.73 -9.50
N ASP A 145 -13.26 7.64 -9.70
CA ASP A 145 -13.92 8.19 -10.90
C ASP A 145 -13.88 9.72 -10.91
N ALA A 146 -14.18 10.36 -9.77
CA ALA A 146 -14.08 11.81 -9.60
C ALA A 146 -12.64 12.32 -9.79
N ARG A 147 -11.65 11.56 -9.32
CA ARG A 147 -10.22 11.86 -9.52
C ARG A 147 -9.85 11.83 -11.00
N LEU A 148 -10.24 10.79 -11.74
CA LEU A 148 -9.97 10.71 -13.17
C LEU A 148 -10.72 11.80 -13.96
N ALA A 149 -11.97 12.07 -13.61
CA ALA A 149 -12.75 13.15 -14.23
C ALA A 149 -12.09 14.52 -14.04
N TYR A 150 -11.50 14.77 -12.86
CA TYR A 150 -10.70 15.97 -12.62
C TYR A 150 -9.43 15.99 -13.48
N MET A 151 -8.64 14.90 -13.49
CA MET A 151 -7.36 14.86 -14.20
C MET A 151 -7.53 14.98 -15.73
N ARG A 152 -8.62 14.46 -16.30
CA ARG A 152 -8.96 14.58 -17.72
C ARG A 152 -9.12 16.02 -18.21
N LYS A 153 -9.38 16.96 -17.29
CA LYS A 153 -9.54 18.40 -17.61
C LYS A 153 -8.20 19.15 -17.58
N LEU A 154 -7.10 18.50 -17.22
CA LEU A 154 -5.78 19.13 -17.16
C LEU A 154 -5.16 19.27 -18.55
N THR A 155 -4.48 20.39 -18.79
CA THR A 155 -3.85 20.72 -20.09
C THR A 155 -2.79 19.70 -20.52
N ASN A 156 -2.14 19.05 -19.58
CA ASN A 156 -1.11 18.03 -19.79
C ASN A 156 -1.65 16.58 -19.78
N TRP A 157 -2.98 16.39 -19.76
CA TRP A 157 -3.61 15.08 -19.91
C TRP A 157 -3.18 14.31 -21.17
N PRO A 158 -3.05 14.92 -22.37
CA PRO A 158 -2.63 14.18 -23.57
C PRO A 158 -1.27 13.49 -23.42
N THR A 159 -0.36 14.09 -22.64
CA THR A 159 0.98 13.56 -22.39
C THR A 159 0.99 12.51 -21.28
N TYR A 160 0.35 12.80 -20.13
CA TYR A 160 0.51 11.98 -18.91
C TYR A 160 -0.71 11.12 -18.55
N GLY A 161 -1.84 11.31 -19.22
CA GLY A 161 -3.14 10.73 -18.85
C GLY A 161 -3.15 9.21 -18.78
N LYS A 162 -2.35 8.52 -19.61
CA LYS A 162 -2.19 7.05 -19.54
C LYS A 162 -1.58 6.61 -18.21
N GLY A 163 -0.48 7.25 -17.80
CA GLY A 163 0.19 6.95 -16.53
C GLY A 163 -0.68 7.28 -15.33
N TRP A 164 -1.38 8.41 -15.38
CA TRP A 164 -2.33 8.80 -14.33
C TRP A 164 -3.52 7.85 -14.23
N THR A 165 -4.07 7.40 -15.36
CA THR A 165 -5.15 6.40 -15.38
C THR A 165 -4.72 5.11 -14.71
N ARG A 166 -3.51 4.64 -15.03
CA ARG A 166 -2.92 3.47 -14.38
C ARG A 166 -2.79 3.65 -12.87
N ARG A 167 -2.19 4.75 -12.40
CA ARG A 167 -2.01 5.03 -10.97
C ARG A 167 -3.34 5.04 -10.22
N VAL A 168 -4.36 5.72 -10.75
CA VAL A 168 -5.68 5.76 -10.10
C VAL A 168 -6.29 4.36 -10.03
N GLY A 169 -6.14 3.54 -11.08
CA GLY A 169 -6.55 2.14 -11.06
C GLY A 169 -5.84 1.33 -9.96
N GLU A 170 -4.52 1.47 -9.84
CA GLU A 170 -3.72 0.81 -8.80
C GLU A 170 -4.14 1.24 -7.39
N VAL A 171 -4.30 2.56 -7.16
CA VAL A 171 -4.79 3.10 -5.87
C VAL A 171 -6.16 2.53 -5.54
N ARG A 172 -7.09 2.51 -6.50
CA ARG A 172 -8.45 1.96 -6.33
C ARG A 172 -8.41 0.50 -5.87
N GLN A 173 -7.57 -0.33 -6.48
CA GLN A 173 -7.46 -1.74 -6.09
C GLN A 173 -6.82 -1.92 -4.73
N ILE A 174 -5.74 -1.20 -4.43
CA ILE A 174 -5.09 -1.24 -3.12
C ILE A 174 -6.06 -0.78 -2.03
N SER A 175 -6.75 0.35 -2.23
CA SER A 175 -7.77 0.86 -1.32
C SER A 175 -8.86 -0.18 -1.04
N LYS A 176 -9.35 -0.88 -2.07
CA LYS A 176 -10.35 -1.95 -1.87
C LYS A 176 -9.78 -3.14 -1.10
N SER A 177 -8.54 -3.54 -1.36
CA SER A 177 -7.89 -4.63 -0.61
C SER A 177 -7.80 -4.31 0.89
N MET A 178 -7.56 -3.05 1.23
CA MET A 178 -7.45 -2.58 2.61
C MET A 178 -8.76 -2.67 3.40
N LEU A 179 -9.91 -2.72 2.71
CA LEU A 179 -11.20 -2.97 3.38
C LEU A 179 -11.30 -4.39 3.95
N VAL A 180 -10.63 -5.36 3.33
CA VAL A 180 -10.66 -6.77 3.75
C VAL A 180 -9.60 -7.02 4.84
N THR A 181 -8.42 -6.43 4.68
CA THR A 181 -7.26 -6.74 5.52
C THR A 181 -6.97 -5.70 6.61
N GLY A 182 -7.65 -4.56 6.60
CA GLY A 182 -7.39 -3.42 7.51
C GLY A 182 -6.06 -2.70 7.28
N ARG A 183 -5.23 -3.18 6.33
CA ARG A 183 -3.92 -2.66 5.94
C ARG A 183 -3.60 -3.02 4.49
N PRO A 184 -2.71 -2.31 3.76
CA PRO A 184 -2.43 -2.62 2.37
C PRO A 184 -1.85 -4.01 2.19
N LEU A 185 -2.44 -4.81 1.28
CA LEU A 185 -2.02 -6.19 1.00
C LEU A 185 -0.56 -6.25 0.51
N ALA A 186 -0.08 -5.19 -0.14
CA ALA A 186 1.29 -5.05 -0.62
C ALA A 186 2.36 -5.09 0.50
N LEU A 187 2.00 -4.93 1.78
CA LEU A 187 2.91 -5.10 2.92
C LEU A 187 2.94 -6.52 3.53
N LEU A 188 2.12 -7.46 3.06
CA LEU A 188 2.18 -8.85 3.55
C LEU A 188 3.40 -9.64 3.06
N THR A 189 4.28 -9.02 2.26
CA THR A 189 5.46 -9.68 1.65
C THR A 189 6.80 -9.29 2.28
N VAL A 190 6.83 -8.61 3.44
CA VAL A 190 8.10 -8.21 4.09
C VAL A 190 8.14 -8.64 5.56
N GLU A 191 8.15 -9.93 5.81
CA GLU A 191 8.96 -10.50 6.89
C GLU A 191 10.30 -10.92 6.23
N PRO A 192 11.46 -10.47 6.70
CA PRO A 192 12.72 -10.84 6.07
C PRO A 192 12.91 -12.35 6.20
N ALA A 193 13.08 -13.02 5.06
CA ALA A 193 13.44 -14.42 5.02
C ALA A 193 14.71 -14.64 5.87
N PRO A 194 14.75 -15.65 6.76
CA PRO A 194 15.95 -15.94 7.54
C PRO A 194 17.12 -16.24 6.60
N SER A 195 18.27 -15.66 6.93
CA SER A 195 19.48 -15.60 6.11
C SER A 195 19.86 -16.94 5.46
N ALA A 196 20.31 -16.84 4.22
CA ALA A 196 20.72 -17.91 3.33
C ALA A 196 21.65 -18.96 3.98
N ARG A 197 21.07 -20.01 4.55
CA ARG A 197 21.78 -21.27 4.82
C ARG A 197 20.93 -22.53 4.54
N GLY A 198 19.68 -22.37 4.07
CA GLY A 198 18.74 -23.48 3.82
C GLY A 198 18.26 -23.65 2.37
N ALA A 199 18.71 -22.81 1.42
CA ALA A 199 18.18 -22.80 0.05
C ALA A 199 18.35 -24.12 -0.73
N ASN A 200 19.34 -24.95 -0.36
CA ASN A 200 19.57 -26.24 -1.00
C ASN A 200 18.60 -27.34 -0.55
N ALA A 201 18.06 -27.27 0.68
CA ALA A 201 17.08 -28.26 1.15
C ALA A 201 15.70 -28.07 0.48
N ALA A 202 15.29 -26.80 0.26
CA ALA A 202 14.03 -26.47 -0.39
C ALA A 202 13.98 -26.90 -1.87
N LYS A 203 15.12 -26.84 -2.57
CA LYS A 203 15.23 -27.26 -3.98
C LYS A 203 15.07 -28.78 -4.17
N VAL A 204 15.55 -29.56 -3.20
CA VAL A 204 15.46 -31.04 -3.19
C VAL A 204 14.06 -31.54 -2.84
N ALA A 205 13.31 -30.81 -1.99
CA ALA A 205 11.92 -31.16 -1.67
C ALA A 205 10.96 -30.90 -2.85
N LEU A 206 11.17 -29.82 -3.60
CA LEU A 206 10.31 -29.42 -4.73
C LEU A 206 10.40 -30.38 -5.93
N THR A 207 11.53 -31.07 -6.09
CA THR A 207 11.74 -32.04 -7.19
C THR A 207 10.99 -33.35 -6.98
N LYS A 208 10.63 -33.71 -5.73
CA LYS A 208 9.87 -34.92 -5.40
C LYS A 208 8.35 -34.80 -5.55
N LEU A 209 7.80 -33.61 -5.81
CA LEU A 209 6.34 -33.35 -5.86
C LEU A 209 5.73 -33.35 -7.29
N LYS A 210 6.47 -33.81 -8.31
CA LYS A 210 5.92 -34.03 -9.65
C LYS A 210 4.99 -35.26 -9.65
N GLY A 211 3.77 -35.13 -9.13
CA GLY A 211 2.80 -36.23 -9.23
C GLY A 211 1.46 -36.09 -8.51
N VAL A 212 1.24 -35.10 -7.65
CA VAL A 212 0.01 -35.08 -6.83
C VAL A 212 -0.83 -33.85 -7.15
N LYS A 213 -1.94 -34.06 -7.88
CA LYS A 213 -2.94 -33.05 -8.28
C LYS A 213 -3.77 -32.47 -7.12
N THR A 214 -3.38 -32.70 -5.86
CA THR A 214 -4.25 -32.48 -4.69
C THR A 214 -3.51 -31.90 -3.49
N ALA A 215 -2.68 -30.88 -3.69
CA ALA A 215 -1.96 -30.25 -2.58
C ALA A 215 -1.78 -28.73 -2.79
N VAL A 216 -2.88 -27.98 -2.76
CA VAL A 216 -2.84 -26.50 -2.68
C VAL A 216 -3.40 -26.00 -1.33
N VAL A 217 -3.95 -26.87 -0.48
CA VAL A 217 -4.77 -26.42 0.67
C VAL A 217 -4.00 -26.22 1.99
N THR A 218 -2.76 -26.68 2.14
CA THR A 218 -2.10 -26.69 3.47
C THR A 218 -0.99 -25.66 3.61
N ALA A 219 -1.26 -24.39 3.31
CA ALA A 219 -0.25 -23.32 3.36
C ALA A 219 -0.71 -21.99 3.98
N LEU A 220 -1.96 -21.88 4.40
CA LEU A 220 -2.45 -20.74 5.19
C LEU A 220 -2.91 -21.28 6.53
N GLY A 221 -2.16 -21.00 7.59
CA GLY A 221 -2.51 -21.33 8.97
C GLY A 221 -3.67 -20.50 9.48
N VAL A 222 -4.86 -20.70 8.91
CA VAL A 222 -6.14 -20.37 9.55
C VAL A 222 -6.87 -21.70 9.69
N ILE A 223 -6.87 -22.24 10.91
CA ILE A 223 -7.72 -23.38 11.27
C ILE A 223 -9.17 -22.89 11.20
N GLY A 224 -9.98 -23.47 10.32
CA GLY A 224 -11.44 -23.28 10.27
C GLY A 224 -12.01 -23.37 8.85
N GLU A 225 -13.09 -24.14 8.69
CA GLU A 225 -13.77 -24.65 7.47
C GLU A 225 -14.18 -23.65 6.37
N LYS A 226 -13.72 -22.39 6.38
CA LYS A 226 -14.13 -21.33 5.42
C LYS A 226 -13.11 -21.03 4.31
N SER A 227 -12.29 -22.01 3.92
CA SER A 227 -11.26 -21.81 2.89
C SER A 227 -11.83 -21.63 1.47
N ALA A 228 -12.99 -22.22 1.19
CA ALA A 228 -13.63 -22.15 -0.13
C ALA A 228 -14.21 -20.75 -0.43
N ASP A 229 -14.79 -20.08 0.57
CA ASP A 229 -15.42 -18.77 0.42
C ASP A 229 -14.40 -17.67 0.12
N ILE A 230 -13.23 -17.73 0.76
CA ILE A 230 -12.13 -16.78 0.52
C ILE A 230 -11.58 -16.97 -0.91
N LEU A 231 -11.48 -18.22 -1.38
CA LEU A 231 -11.01 -18.51 -2.73
C LEU A 231 -12.02 -18.02 -3.78
N ALA A 232 -13.31 -18.19 -3.54
CA ALA A 232 -14.39 -17.71 -4.41
C ALA A 232 -14.42 -16.17 -4.49
N GLN A 233 -14.13 -15.47 -3.39
CA GLN A 233 -14.01 -14.00 -3.36
C GLN A 233 -12.77 -13.48 -4.11
N LEU A 234 -11.75 -14.31 -4.29
CA LEU A 234 -10.51 -13.96 -4.99
C LEU A 234 -10.54 -14.30 -6.50
N GLN A 235 -11.46 -15.16 -6.94
CA GLN A 235 -11.62 -15.53 -8.35
C GLN A 235 -11.81 -14.34 -9.33
N PRO A 236 -12.51 -13.24 -8.98
CA PRO A 236 -12.65 -12.10 -9.90
C PRO A 236 -11.34 -11.37 -10.21
N PHE A 237 -10.28 -11.60 -9.44
CA PHE A 237 -8.99 -10.92 -9.56
C PHE A 237 -7.92 -11.77 -10.26
N ALA A 238 -8.24 -12.99 -10.69
CA ALA A 238 -7.29 -13.96 -11.25
C ALA A 238 -6.80 -13.64 -12.69
N ASP A 239 -7.48 -12.74 -13.40
CA ASP A 239 -7.32 -12.59 -14.86
C ASP A 239 -6.34 -11.48 -15.30
N VAL A 240 -5.55 -10.93 -14.37
CA VAL A 240 -4.47 -9.99 -14.70
C VAL A 240 -3.14 -10.76 -14.61
N GLY A 241 -2.40 -10.88 -15.72
CA GLY A 241 -1.18 -11.70 -15.82
C GLY A 241 -0.11 -11.46 -14.74
N THR A 242 -0.11 -10.29 -14.12
CA THR A 242 0.73 -9.95 -12.97
C THR A 242 0.26 -10.64 -11.68
N ILE A 243 -1.06 -10.74 -11.48
CA ILE A 243 -1.69 -11.39 -10.31
C ILE A 243 -1.52 -12.91 -10.41
N ARG A 244 -1.56 -13.52 -11.60
CA ARG A 244 -1.24 -14.97 -11.73
C ARG A 244 0.17 -15.26 -11.21
N THR A 245 1.17 -14.46 -11.57
CA THR A 245 2.56 -14.66 -11.13
C THR A 245 2.74 -14.38 -9.64
N VAL A 246 2.06 -13.36 -9.11
CA VAL A 246 2.09 -13.02 -7.68
C VAL A 246 1.34 -14.06 -6.84
N CYS A 247 0.15 -14.51 -7.26
CA CYS A 247 -0.59 -15.59 -6.61
C CYS A 247 0.16 -16.92 -6.68
N THR A 248 0.77 -17.27 -7.83
CA THR A 248 1.58 -18.50 -7.93
C THR A 248 2.82 -18.40 -7.04
N ALA A 249 3.47 -17.23 -6.95
CA ALA A 249 4.60 -17.01 -6.05
C ALA A 249 4.19 -17.08 -4.57
N LEU A 250 3.02 -16.53 -4.22
CA LEU A 250 2.45 -16.59 -2.87
C LEU A 250 2.11 -18.04 -2.47
N THR A 251 1.56 -18.85 -3.38
CA THR A 251 1.29 -20.27 -3.10
C THR A 251 2.59 -21.05 -2.90
N VAL A 252 3.63 -20.79 -3.71
CA VAL A 252 4.94 -21.47 -3.59
C VAL A 252 5.67 -21.10 -2.30
N VAL A 253 5.67 -19.81 -1.92
CA VAL A 253 6.29 -19.34 -0.67
C VAL A 253 5.57 -19.88 0.56
N SER A 254 4.24 -19.90 0.53
CA SER A 254 3.43 -20.39 1.64
C SER A 254 3.59 -21.91 1.83
N VAL A 255 3.62 -22.68 0.72
CA VAL A 255 3.88 -24.14 0.76
C VAL A 255 5.30 -24.43 1.28
N GLY A 256 6.29 -23.63 0.88
CA GLY A 256 7.67 -23.75 1.38
C GLY A 256 7.79 -23.49 2.88
N TYR A 257 7.08 -22.50 3.40
CA TYR A 257 7.07 -22.17 4.83
C TYR A 257 6.31 -23.22 5.67
N GLY A 258 5.19 -23.74 5.15
CA GLY A 258 4.46 -24.85 5.78
C GLY A 258 5.30 -26.13 5.91
N LEU A 259 6.00 -26.52 4.84
CA LEU A 259 6.93 -27.65 4.85
C LEU A 259 8.11 -27.44 5.83
N TYR A 260 8.67 -26.23 5.88
CA TYR A 260 9.74 -25.90 6.83
C TYR A 260 9.30 -26.04 8.29
N ARG A 261 8.09 -25.57 8.63
CA ARG A 261 7.51 -25.71 9.97
C ARG A 261 7.22 -27.19 10.33
N LEU A 262 6.77 -27.98 9.37
CA LEU A 262 6.47 -29.41 9.56
C LEU A 262 7.76 -30.23 9.81
N ILE A 263 8.85 -29.87 9.13
CA ILE A 263 10.18 -30.48 9.36
C ILE A 263 10.73 -30.09 10.74
N GLN A 264 10.55 -28.84 11.17
CA GLN A 264 10.96 -28.39 12.51
C GLN A 264 10.12 -29.04 13.62
N ALA A 265 8.82 -29.23 13.40
CA ALA A 265 7.92 -29.92 14.33
C ALA A 265 8.28 -31.41 14.46
N ASN A 266 8.59 -32.09 13.36
CA ASN A 266 8.98 -33.50 13.37
C ASN A 266 10.45 -33.73 13.76
N GLY A 267 11.31 -32.70 13.71
CA GLY A 267 12.69 -32.74 14.20
C GLY A 267 12.84 -32.58 15.71
N ALA A 268 11.77 -32.15 16.40
CA ALA A 268 11.77 -31.90 17.84
C ALA A 268 11.41 -33.14 18.69
N GLU A 269 11.11 -34.30 18.09
CA GLU A 269 10.81 -35.55 18.80
C GLU A 269 12.01 -36.49 19.02
N ALA A 270 13.23 -36.10 18.66
CA ALA A 270 14.42 -36.87 19.04
C ALA A 270 14.95 -36.42 20.42
N LYS A 271 14.23 -36.77 21.49
CA LYS A 271 14.78 -36.72 22.86
C LYS A 271 15.51 -38.06 23.11
N PRO A 272 16.78 -38.07 23.56
CA PRO A 272 17.47 -39.32 23.85
C PRO A 272 16.80 -40.02 25.04
N VAL A 273 16.46 -41.29 24.84
CA VAL A 273 15.99 -42.19 25.90
C VAL A 273 17.15 -42.41 26.89
N ASN A 274 16.82 -42.30 28.16
CA ASN A 274 17.70 -42.44 29.32
C ASN A 274 18.62 -43.66 29.23
N ALA A 275 19.88 -43.48 29.62
CA ALA A 275 20.76 -44.55 30.05
C ALA A 275 20.70 -44.62 31.58
N GLU A 276 20.07 -45.66 32.11
CA GLU A 276 20.39 -46.26 33.42
C GLU A 276 19.99 -47.75 33.39
N ALA A 277 21.03 -48.60 33.48
CA ALA A 277 21.14 -49.96 34.07
C ALA A 277 20.24 -51.12 33.51
N GLU A 278 20.63 -52.39 33.35
CA GLU A 278 21.72 -53.25 33.87
C GLU A 278 22.06 -54.38 32.86
N ALA A 279 23.35 -54.73 32.75
CA ALA A 279 23.92 -56.09 32.71
C ALA A 279 25.45 -56.00 32.66
#